data_AF-A0A2E8V1B9-F1
#
_entry.id   AF-A0A2E8V1B9-F1
#
_cell.length_a   1.000
_cell.length_b   1.000
_cell.length_c   1.000
_cell.angle_alpha   90.00
_cell.angle_beta   90.00
_cell.angle_gamma   90.00
#
_symmetry.space_group_name_H-M   'P 1'
#
loop_
_entity.id
_entity.type
_entity.pdbx_description
1 polymer ?
#
loop_
_entity_poly.entity_id
_entity_poly.type
_entity_poly.pdbx_seq_one_letter_code
_entity_poly.pdbx_strand_id
1 'polypeptide(L)'
;MKLDSNDSAHMAFFNKQNTNFGSVMYYTDNYYPTFDSDGDGIPDYDDSFPSNPSETTDYDGDGQGDNSDNDDDNDGITDLLDECQFGIIGPGADFDGDGCKDSEDEDDDNDGFMDEVDDCPMGMTSVGSDFDSDGCQDPEDPDMDGDGVANENDDFDLDPTEDTDSDGDGVGDNTDEFPNDASESLDFDGDGVGDNADQFPSDANESVDSDGDGVGDNADAFDEDANETIDSDGDGVGDNADQFPYDANESSDFDGDGIGDNADGDFDGDNISDNDDAFPLDPNEWNDTDGDTVGDNSDAFPSDANESSDLDGDGVGDNADEFPNDANESSDLDGDGVGDNADEFPNDANESADL
;
A
#
# COMPACT_ATOMS: atom_id res chain seq x y z
N MET A 1 21.07 -13.08 -77.17
CA MET A 1 19.99 -12.13 -76.85
C MET A 1 18.75 -12.64 -77.59
N LYS A 2 17.87 -13.35 -76.87
CA LYS A 2 16.57 -13.76 -77.38
C LYS A 2 15.63 -12.66 -76.95
N LEU A 3 14.92 -12.07 -77.90
CA LEU A 3 13.85 -11.12 -77.61
C LEU A 3 12.63 -11.92 -77.14
N ASP A 4 11.94 -11.45 -76.10
CA ASP A 4 10.70 -12.05 -75.61
C ASP A 4 9.46 -11.36 -76.21
N SER A 5 8.27 -11.81 -75.83
CA SER A 5 6.99 -11.36 -76.41
C SER A 5 6.61 -9.92 -76.08
N ASN A 6 7.42 -9.19 -75.31
CA ASN A 6 7.20 -7.77 -75.00
C ASN A 6 8.32 -6.86 -75.54
N ASP A 7 9.19 -7.36 -76.42
CA ASP A 7 10.24 -6.54 -77.04
C ASP A 7 9.72 -5.80 -78.29
N SER A 8 9.45 -4.49 -78.16
CA SER A 8 9.01 -3.61 -79.26
C SER A 8 10.14 -3.30 -80.26
N ALA A 9 10.01 -3.75 -81.51
CA ALA A 9 10.91 -3.37 -82.60
C ALA A 9 10.43 -2.06 -83.26
N HIS A 10 11.18 -0.97 -83.06
CA HIS A 10 10.89 0.33 -83.68
C HIS A 10 11.41 0.38 -85.13
N MET A 11 10.54 0.56 -86.11
CA MET A 11 10.92 0.77 -87.52
C MET A 11 10.33 2.07 -88.08
N ALA A 12 11.14 3.14 -88.09
CA ALA A 12 10.79 4.39 -88.75
C ALA A 12 10.98 4.30 -90.27
N PHE A 13 9.93 4.60 -91.05
CA PHE A 13 10.02 4.72 -92.51
C PHE A 13 10.03 6.18 -92.96
N PHE A 14 11.16 6.64 -93.52
CA PHE A 14 11.26 7.95 -94.17
C PHE A 14 10.59 7.96 -95.56
N ASN A 15 9.46 8.68 -95.70
CA ASN A 15 8.88 8.94 -97.03
C ASN A 15 9.56 10.16 -97.69
N LYS A 16 10.33 9.91 -98.75
CA LYS A 16 11.13 10.92 -99.46
C LYS A 16 10.35 11.82 -100.43
N GLN A 17 9.01 11.78 -100.44
CA GLN A 17 8.18 12.42 -101.47
C GLN A 17 7.22 13.50 -100.95
N ASN A 18 7.11 13.76 -99.64
CA ASN A 18 6.21 14.80 -99.12
C ASN A 18 6.92 15.65 -98.05
N THR A 19 6.90 16.98 -98.23
CA THR A 19 7.59 17.95 -97.36
C THR A 19 6.75 18.38 -96.15
N ASN A 20 5.67 17.66 -95.82
CA ASN A 20 4.98 17.81 -94.54
C ASN A 20 5.47 16.71 -93.61
N PHE A 21 6.13 17.13 -92.53
CA PHE A 21 6.62 16.27 -91.47
C PHE A 21 5.42 15.76 -90.67
N GLY A 22 4.99 14.53 -90.94
CA GLY A 22 4.21 13.70 -90.03
C GLY A 22 4.97 12.39 -89.88
N SER A 23 5.48 12.13 -88.68
CA SER A 23 6.32 11.00 -88.37
C SER A 23 5.45 9.77 -88.16
N VAL A 24 5.09 9.02 -89.21
CA VAL A 24 4.30 7.79 -89.03
C VAL A 24 5.18 6.70 -88.44
N MET A 25 4.97 6.39 -87.16
CA MET A 25 5.52 5.19 -86.50
C MET A 25 4.48 4.06 -86.59
N TYR A 26 4.95 2.82 -86.82
CA TYR A 26 4.09 1.64 -86.89
C TYR A 26 4.39 0.73 -85.71
N TYR A 27 3.41 0.52 -84.82
CA TYR A 27 3.46 -0.53 -83.81
C TYR A 27 2.99 -1.84 -84.43
N THR A 28 3.80 -2.90 -84.35
CA THR A 28 3.40 -4.23 -84.84
C THR A 28 3.30 -5.20 -83.68
N ASP A 29 2.10 -5.33 -83.11
CA ASP A 29 1.76 -6.58 -82.43
C ASP A 29 0.36 -7.13 -82.70
N ASN A 30 -0.45 -6.50 -83.56
CA ASN A 30 -1.64 -7.14 -84.12
C ASN A 30 -1.98 -6.59 -85.52
N TYR A 31 -2.78 -7.36 -86.26
CA TYR A 31 -2.96 -7.33 -87.72
C TYR A 31 -3.61 -6.05 -88.32
N TYR A 32 -3.51 -4.89 -87.67
CA TYR A 32 -4.04 -3.61 -88.17
C TYR A 32 -2.99 -2.50 -88.00
N PRO A 33 -2.66 -1.73 -89.06
CA PRO A 33 -1.82 -0.54 -88.90
C PRO A 33 -2.59 0.47 -88.06
N THR A 34 -2.07 0.76 -86.87
CA THR A 34 -2.57 1.85 -86.04
C THR A 34 -1.89 3.13 -86.50
N PHE A 35 -2.66 4.23 -86.55
CA PHE A 35 -2.12 5.54 -86.91
C PHE A 35 -1.59 6.18 -85.62
N ASP A 36 -0.47 6.87 -85.74
CA ASP A 36 0.19 7.65 -84.69
C ASP A 36 0.55 8.96 -85.37
N SER A 37 -0.32 9.95 -85.16
CA SER A 37 -0.44 11.17 -85.95
C SER A 37 0.65 12.20 -85.60
N ASP A 38 1.10 12.25 -84.36
CA ASP A 38 2.11 13.17 -83.87
C ASP A 38 3.45 12.50 -83.52
N GLY A 39 3.48 11.17 -83.43
CA GLY A 39 4.68 10.36 -83.34
C GLY A 39 5.26 10.26 -81.93
N ASP A 40 4.46 10.44 -80.89
CA ASP A 40 4.88 10.27 -79.50
C ASP A 40 4.93 8.81 -79.04
N GLY A 41 4.27 7.94 -79.80
CA GLY A 41 4.29 6.52 -79.62
C GLY A 41 3.03 5.91 -79.01
N ILE A 42 1.97 6.68 -78.77
CA ILE A 42 0.64 6.14 -78.46
C ILE A 42 -0.21 6.17 -79.73
N PRO A 43 -0.91 5.07 -80.08
CA PRO A 43 -1.79 5.09 -81.25
C PRO A 43 -2.99 6.04 -81.10
N ASP A 44 -3.39 6.74 -82.17
CA ASP A 44 -4.49 7.72 -82.23
C ASP A 44 -5.84 7.29 -81.60
N TYR A 45 -6.09 5.99 -81.41
CA TYR A 45 -7.34 5.48 -80.83
C TYR A 45 -7.26 5.21 -79.33
N ASP A 46 -6.05 5.09 -78.78
CA ASP A 46 -5.73 4.97 -77.35
C ASP A 46 -5.12 6.28 -76.80
N ASP A 47 -4.92 7.28 -77.67
CA ASP A 47 -4.36 8.59 -77.36
C ASP A 47 -5.49 9.63 -77.22
N SER A 48 -5.57 10.29 -76.06
CA SER A 48 -6.53 11.38 -75.81
C SER A 48 -6.19 12.64 -76.61
N PHE A 49 -4.92 12.84 -77.00
CA PHE A 49 -4.45 13.97 -77.79
C PHE A 49 -3.65 13.56 -79.04
N PRO A 50 -4.28 12.94 -80.08
CA PRO A 50 -3.64 12.43 -81.30
C PRO A 50 -2.95 13.46 -82.22
N SER A 51 -2.69 14.67 -81.76
CA SER A 51 -1.99 15.69 -82.54
C SER A 51 -1.02 16.51 -81.70
N ASN A 52 -0.90 16.21 -80.41
CA ASN A 52 0.00 16.86 -79.48
C ASN A 52 0.96 15.83 -78.89
N PRO A 53 2.19 15.71 -79.42
CA PRO A 53 3.12 14.66 -79.02
C PRO A 53 3.74 14.84 -77.62
N SER A 54 3.22 15.80 -76.85
CA SER A 54 3.59 16.05 -75.46
C SER A 54 2.51 15.61 -74.48
N GLU A 55 1.34 15.16 -74.95
CA GLU A 55 0.19 14.78 -74.13
C GLU A 55 -0.42 13.50 -74.67
N THR A 56 -0.74 12.56 -73.78
CA THR A 56 -1.28 11.25 -74.18
C THR A 56 -2.56 10.86 -73.44
N THR A 57 -2.79 11.44 -72.27
CA THR A 57 -3.86 11.09 -71.33
C THR A 57 -4.57 12.36 -70.87
N ASP A 58 -5.85 12.21 -70.50
CA ASP A 58 -6.82 13.24 -70.07
C ASP A 58 -7.64 12.58 -68.96
N TYR A 59 -7.12 12.59 -67.72
CA TYR A 59 -7.63 11.74 -66.64
C TYR A 59 -9.06 12.13 -66.23
N ASP A 60 -9.33 13.42 -66.07
CA ASP A 60 -10.64 13.96 -65.71
C ASP A 60 -11.59 14.21 -66.90
N GLY A 61 -11.07 14.23 -68.13
CA GLY A 61 -11.85 14.46 -69.35
C GLY A 61 -12.24 15.92 -69.59
N ASP A 62 -11.52 16.90 -69.03
CA ASP A 62 -11.78 18.33 -69.19
C ASP A 62 -11.26 18.89 -70.54
N GLY A 63 -10.38 18.12 -71.20
CA GLY A 63 -9.80 18.42 -72.50
C GLY A 63 -8.45 19.13 -72.45
N GLN A 64 -7.84 19.27 -71.28
CA GLN A 64 -6.41 19.50 -71.05
C GLN A 64 -5.73 18.14 -70.82
N GLY A 65 -4.46 18.02 -71.22
CA GLY A 65 -3.74 16.75 -71.07
C GLY A 65 -2.90 16.76 -69.82
N ASP A 66 -2.75 15.59 -69.18
CA ASP A 66 -2.19 15.47 -67.82
C ASP A 66 -0.78 16.08 -67.65
N ASN A 67 0.05 16.19 -68.70
CA ASN A 67 1.37 16.85 -68.55
C ASN A 67 1.30 18.39 -68.54
N SER A 68 0.16 18.96 -68.92
CA SER A 68 -0.10 20.40 -68.97
C SER A 68 -1.26 20.83 -68.09
N ASP A 69 -2.12 19.91 -67.66
CA ASP A 69 -3.01 20.17 -66.55
C ASP A 69 -2.20 20.32 -65.26
N ASN A 70 -2.80 20.95 -64.27
CA ASN A 70 -2.19 21.20 -62.98
C ASN A 70 -3.05 20.69 -61.82
N ASP A 71 -4.09 19.92 -62.15
CA ASP A 71 -5.16 19.37 -61.32
C ASP A 71 -5.79 18.22 -62.12
N ASP A 72 -5.07 17.11 -62.23
CA ASP A 72 -5.37 16.01 -63.17
C ASP A 72 -6.71 15.30 -62.90
N ASP A 73 -7.24 15.36 -61.67
CA ASP A 73 -8.56 14.82 -61.31
C ASP A 73 -9.64 15.89 -61.09
N ASN A 74 -9.30 17.17 -61.25
CA ASN A 74 -10.19 18.32 -61.15
C ASN A 74 -10.91 18.41 -59.78
N ASP A 75 -10.29 17.92 -58.71
CA ASP A 75 -10.83 17.99 -57.36
C ASP A 75 -10.60 19.33 -56.65
N GLY A 76 -9.74 20.16 -57.24
CA GLY A 76 -9.43 21.52 -56.79
C GLY A 76 -8.14 21.64 -56.00
N ILE A 77 -7.42 20.54 -55.77
CA ILE A 77 -6.04 20.50 -55.30
C ILE A 77 -5.11 20.41 -56.52
N THR A 78 -3.93 21.03 -56.44
CA THR A 78 -3.01 21.01 -57.57
C THR A 78 -2.08 19.81 -57.48
N ASP A 79 -1.69 19.17 -58.59
CA ASP A 79 -0.82 17.98 -58.62
C ASP A 79 0.47 18.07 -57.77
N LEU A 80 0.99 19.28 -57.53
CA LEU A 80 2.17 19.49 -56.70
C LEU A 80 1.92 19.29 -55.19
N LEU A 81 0.67 19.42 -54.78
CA LEU A 81 0.17 19.36 -53.41
C LEU A 81 -0.87 18.25 -53.26
N ASP A 82 -0.92 17.32 -54.20
CA ASP A 82 -1.89 16.24 -54.26
C ASP A 82 -1.13 14.90 -54.28
N GLU A 83 -1.18 14.18 -53.17
CA GLU A 83 -0.60 12.83 -53.07
C GLU A 83 -1.37 11.80 -53.92
N CYS A 84 -2.63 12.11 -54.25
CA CYS A 84 -3.56 11.34 -55.08
C CYS A 84 -3.85 12.00 -56.44
N GLN A 85 -2.82 12.53 -57.11
CA GLN A 85 -2.89 13.20 -58.43
C GLN A 85 -3.87 12.58 -59.45
N PHE A 86 -4.00 11.25 -59.49
CA PHE A 86 -4.94 10.54 -60.37
C PHE A 86 -6.05 9.86 -59.56
N GLY A 87 -6.69 10.62 -58.69
CA GLY A 87 -7.63 10.17 -57.68
C GLY A 87 -9.09 10.17 -58.14
N ILE A 88 -10.02 10.30 -57.20
CA ILE A 88 -11.46 10.36 -57.48
C ILE A 88 -11.78 11.72 -58.08
N ILE A 89 -12.21 11.75 -59.33
CA ILE A 89 -12.51 13.00 -60.03
C ILE A 89 -13.52 13.91 -59.28
N GLY A 90 -13.14 15.17 -59.07
CA GLY A 90 -13.97 16.24 -58.49
C GLY A 90 -13.87 16.38 -56.96
N PRO A 91 -14.30 17.52 -56.38
CA PRO A 91 -13.99 17.87 -54.99
C PRO A 91 -14.58 16.91 -53.96
N GLY A 92 -13.79 16.60 -52.92
CA GLY A 92 -14.15 15.73 -51.80
C GLY A 92 -13.93 16.36 -50.42
N ALA A 93 -14.08 15.54 -49.39
CA ALA A 93 -13.47 15.80 -48.09
C ALA A 93 -12.03 15.27 -48.13
N ASP A 94 -11.15 15.98 -47.44
CA ASP A 94 -9.70 15.80 -47.37
C ASP A 94 -9.35 16.30 -45.96
N PHE A 95 -9.22 15.37 -45.01
CA PHE A 95 -9.18 15.66 -43.59
C PHE A 95 -7.82 16.25 -43.17
N ASP A 96 -6.72 15.73 -43.69
CA ASP A 96 -5.36 16.12 -43.34
C ASP A 96 -4.77 17.22 -44.25
N GLY A 97 -5.30 17.36 -45.48
CA GLY A 97 -4.90 18.36 -46.46
C GLY A 97 -3.76 17.93 -47.39
N ASP A 98 -3.52 16.63 -47.59
CA ASP A 98 -2.49 16.11 -48.52
C ASP A 98 -2.97 16.01 -49.98
N GLY A 99 -4.26 16.26 -50.21
CA GLY A 99 -4.92 16.25 -51.50
C GLY A 99 -5.57 14.92 -51.88
N CYS A 100 -5.35 13.85 -51.11
CA CYS A 100 -6.16 12.66 -51.15
C CYS A 100 -7.52 12.92 -50.51
N LYS A 101 -8.56 12.25 -51.02
CA LYS A 101 -9.89 12.32 -50.41
C LYS A 101 -10.02 11.21 -49.37
N ASP A 102 -10.80 11.45 -48.31
CA ASP A 102 -11.09 10.49 -47.22
C ASP A 102 -11.69 9.12 -47.67
N SER A 103 -11.93 8.93 -48.98
CA SER A 103 -12.47 7.69 -49.54
C SER A 103 -11.50 6.93 -50.44
N GLU A 104 -10.33 7.53 -50.69
CA GLU A 104 -9.20 6.96 -51.42
C GLU A 104 -7.87 7.09 -50.68
N ASP A 105 -7.85 7.83 -49.59
CA ASP A 105 -6.79 7.85 -48.60
C ASP A 105 -6.86 6.57 -47.72
N GLU A 106 -5.69 6.09 -47.29
CA GLU A 106 -5.56 4.95 -46.37
C GLU A 106 -5.17 5.39 -44.95
N ASP A 107 -4.84 6.68 -44.76
CA ASP A 107 -4.41 7.33 -43.51
C ASP A 107 -5.00 8.75 -43.47
N ASP A 108 -6.31 8.82 -43.20
CA ASP A 108 -7.16 10.02 -43.35
C ASP A 108 -6.64 11.24 -42.54
N ASP A 109 -5.84 11.06 -41.49
CA ASP A 109 -5.24 12.14 -40.71
C ASP A 109 -3.70 12.24 -40.79
N ASN A 110 -3.06 11.35 -41.55
CA ASN A 110 -1.63 11.30 -41.80
C ASN A 110 -0.78 11.32 -40.51
N ASP A 111 -1.27 10.68 -39.47
CA ASP A 111 -0.58 10.55 -38.19
C ASP A 111 0.38 9.35 -38.14
N GLY A 112 0.31 8.48 -39.14
CA GLY A 112 1.17 7.31 -39.34
C GLY A 112 0.52 5.97 -39.01
N PHE A 113 -0.75 5.96 -38.58
CA PHE A 113 -1.59 4.78 -38.47
C PHE A 113 -2.61 4.75 -39.60
N MET A 114 -2.80 3.57 -40.21
CA MET A 114 -3.74 3.44 -41.32
C MET A 114 -5.15 3.25 -40.76
N ASP A 115 -6.19 3.76 -41.43
CA ASP A 115 -7.59 3.71 -40.98
C ASP A 115 -8.09 2.32 -40.52
N GLU A 116 -7.51 1.24 -41.10
CA GLU A 116 -7.89 -0.14 -40.75
C GLU A 116 -7.42 -0.59 -39.35
N VAL A 117 -6.43 0.10 -38.80
CA VAL A 117 -5.75 -0.22 -37.53
C VAL A 117 -5.66 0.99 -36.60
N ASP A 118 -6.42 2.04 -36.91
CA ASP A 118 -6.52 3.27 -36.14
C ASP A 118 -7.92 3.35 -35.51
N ASP A 119 -8.00 3.46 -34.19
CA ASP A 119 -9.25 3.65 -33.46
C ASP A 119 -9.78 5.09 -33.57
N CYS A 120 -8.95 6.02 -34.06
CA CYS A 120 -9.24 7.43 -34.36
C CYS A 120 -8.90 7.83 -35.82
N PRO A 121 -9.46 7.19 -36.88
CA PRO A 121 -9.08 7.45 -38.28
C PRO A 121 -9.19 8.88 -38.79
N MET A 122 -9.88 9.78 -38.07
CA MET A 122 -9.98 11.21 -38.41
C MET A 122 -9.67 12.02 -37.15
N GLY A 123 -8.48 11.81 -36.60
CA GLY A 123 -8.01 12.32 -35.32
C GLY A 123 -7.08 13.52 -35.45
N MET A 124 -6.07 13.55 -34.60
CA MET A 124 -5.08 14.61 -34.54
C MET A 124 -4.05 14.42 -35.64
N THR A 125 -4.19 15.22 -36.70
CA THR A 125 -3.18 15.27 -37.77
C THR A 125 -1.77 15.47 -37.20
N SER A 126 -0.87 14.51 -37.45
CA SER A 126 0.55 14.40 -37.02
C SER A 126 0.83 13.41 -35.89
N VAL A 127 1.89 12.60 -36.05
CA VAL A 127 2.45 11.68 -35.04
C VAL A 127 2.50 12.27 -33.62
N GLY A 128 1.70 11.70 -32.72
CA GLY A 128 1.58 12.07 -31.31
C GLY A 128 2.23 11.07 -30.33
N SER A 129 1.82 11.16 -29.07
CA SER A 129 1.99 10.07 -28.11
C SER A 129 0.74 9.19 -28.16
N ASP A 130 0.96 7.90 -28.06
CA ASP A 130 -0.02 6.83 -28.23
C ASP A 130 0.48 5.70 -27.32
N PHE A 131 -0.22 5.51 -26.20
CA PHE A 131 0.25 4.69 -25.09
C PHE A 131 -0.02 3.20 -25.30
N ASP A 132 -1.16 2.85 -25.87
CA ASP A 132 -1.57 1.45 -26.11
C ASP A 132 -1.28 0.96 -27.56
N SER A 133 -0.89 1.88 -28.45
CA SER A 133 -0.56 1.63 -29.85
C SER A 133 -1.76 1.26 -30.74
N ASP A 134 -2.94 1.82 -30.46
CA ASP A 134 -4.18 1.61 -31.23
C ASP A 134 -4.40 2.65 -32.36
N GLY A 135 -3.51 3.65 -32.49
CA GLY A 135 -3.59 4.71 -33.49
C GLY A 135 -4.28 5.99 -33.01
N CYS A 136 -5.05 5.94 -31.93
CA CYS A 136 -5.52 7.14 -31.25
C CYS A 136 -4.37 7.78 -30.47
N GLN A 137 -4.23 9.10 -30.59
CA GLN A 137 -3.26 9.82 -29.76
C GLN A 137 -3.83 10.06 -28.36
N ASP A 138 -3.00 9.92 -27.31
CA ASP A 138 -3.40 10.09 -25.90
C ASP A 138 -4.31 11.32 -25.64
N PRO A 139 -4.10 12.51 -26.26
CA PRO A 139 -4.95 13.68 -26.02
C PRO A 139 -6.40 13.57 -26.53
N GLU A 140 -6.69 12.67 -27.46
CA GLU A 140 -8.03 12.42 -28.01
C GLU A 140 -8.56 11.01 -27.78
N ASP A 141 -7.68 10.12 -27.38
CA ASP A 141 -7.98 8.75 -26.99
C ASP A 141 -8.92 8.71 -25.76
N PRO A 142 -10.10 8.06 -25.88
CA PRO A 142 -10.99 7.86 -24.75
C PRO A 142 -10.56 6.78 -23.75
N ASP A 143 -9.58 5.92 -24.07
CA ASP A 143 -9.16 4.71 -23.36
C ASP A 143 -7.63 4.51 -23.53
N MET A 144 -6.84 5.37 -22.88
CA MET A 144 -5.41 5.56 -23.17
C MET A 144 -4.56 4.29 -23.02
N ASP A 145 -4.97 3.32 -22.22
CA ASP A 145 -4.23 2.08 -22.02
C ASP A 145 -4.88 0.84 -22.64
N GLY A 146 -6.03 1.01 -23.28
CA GLY A 146 -6.71 -0.01 -24.06
C GLY A 146 -7.22 -1.19 -23.23
N ASP A 147 -7.47 -0.98 -21.94
CA ASP A 147 -7.98 -2.01 -21.04
C ASP A 147 -9.51 -2.23 -21.16
N GLY A 148 -10.19 -1.28 -21.80
CA GLY A 148 -11.63 -1.26 -22.05
C GLY A 148 -12.43 -0.36 -21.11
N VAL A 149 -11.78 0.39 -20.23
CA VAL A 149 -12.38 1.38 -19.33
C VAL A 149 -11.96 2.78 -19.74
N ALA A 150 -12.95 3.59 -20.15
CA ALA A 150 -12.66 4.95 -20.59
C ALA A 150 -12.01 5.79 -19.47
N ASN A 151 -11.00 6.61 -19.82
CA ASN A 151 -10.20 7.47 -18.94
C ASN A 151 -11.00 8.26 -17.88
N GLU A 152 -12.23 8.66 -18.19
CA GLU A 152 -13.07 9.42 -17.24
C GLU A 152 -13.67 8.57 -16.10
N ASN A 153 -13.64 7.23 -16.25
CA ASN A 153 -14.13 6.24 -15.28
C ASN A 153 -13.03 5.27 -14.84
N ASP A 154 -11.79 5.53 -15.24
CA ASP A 154 -10.61 4.74 -14.90
C ASP A 154 -9.79 5.53 -13.86
N ASP A 155 -9.59 4.92 -12.70
CA ASP A 155 -8.77 5.52 -11.64
C ASP A 155 -7.26 5.44 -11.95
N PHE A 156 -6.85 4.59 -12.91
CA PHE A 156 -5.48 4.36 -13.36
C PHE A 156 -5.37 4.34 -14.89
N ASP A 157 -5.75 5.46 -15.53
CA ASP A 157 -5.76 5.71 -16.99
C ASP A 157 -4.45 5.48 -17.79
N LEU A 158 -3.41 4.93 -17.17
CA LEU A 158 -2.11 4.60 -17.76
C LEU A 158 -1.58 3.23 -17.27
N ASP A 159 -2.41 2.41 -16.64
CA ASP A 159 -2.06 1.06 -16.18
C ASP A 159 -3.13 0.05 -16.63
N PRO A 160 -2.90 -0.68 -17.73
CA PRO A 160 -3.93 -1.55 -18.34
C PRO A 160 -4.22 -2.82 -17.53
N THR A 161 -3.74 -2.89 -16.29
CA THR A 161 -3.97 -3.98 -15.35
C THR A 161 -4.78 -3.56 -14.14
N GLU A 162 -5.12 -2.28 -13.99
CA GLU A 162 -5.86 -1.71 -12.87
C GLU A 162 -6.82 -0.65 -13.40
N ASP A 163 -8.11 -0.73 -13.05
CA ASP A 163 -9.12 0.24 -13.50
C ASP A 163 -9.87 0.94 -12.34
N THR A 164 -9.74 0.38 -11.13
CA THR A 164 -10.58 0.72 -9.98
C THR A 164 -9.72 0.93 -8.73
N ASP A 165 -9.95 2.04 -8.03
CA ASP A 165 -9.44 2.32 -6.67
C ASP A 165 -10.63 2.51 -5.71
N SER A 166 -11.09 1.41 -5.13
CA SER A 166 -12.36 1.39 -4.38
C SER A 166 -12.34 2.27 -3.11
N ASP A 167 -11.18 2.52 -2.50
CA ASP A 167 -11.06 3.31 -1.27
C ASP A 167 -10.25 4.61 -1.40
N GLY A 168 -9.58 4.82 -2.53
CA GLY A 168 -8.90 6.06 -2.89
C GLY A 168 -7.51 6.19 -2.30
N ASP A 169 -6.81 5.09 -2.01
CA ASP A 169 -5.46 5.09 -1.44
C ASP A 169 -4.34 5.17 -2.50
N GLY A 170 -4.69 4.97 -3.77
CA GLY A 170 -3.80 4.99 -4.92
C GLY A 170 -3.16 3.65 -5.28
N VAL A 171 -3.64 2.53 -4.71
CA VAL A 171 -3.34 1.15 -5.12
C VAL A 171 -4.58 0.56 -5.78
N GLY A 172 -4.42 -0.04 -6.96
CA GLY A 172 -5.55 -0.60 -7.69
C GLY A 172 -6.10 -1.88 -7.05
N ASP A 173 -7.42 -2.07 -7.17
CA ASP A 173 -8.19 -3.18 -6.57
C ASP A 173 -7.65 -4.58 -6.93
N ASN A 174 -6.97 -4.77 -8.07
CA ASN A 174 -6.44 -6.08 -8.45
C ASN A 174 -5.14 -6.44 -7.71
N THR A 175 -4.38 -5.44 -7.26
CA THR A 175 -3.12 -5.61 -6.52
C THR A 175 -3.30 -5.38 -5.02
N ASP A 176 -4.31 -4.62 -4.61
CA ASP A 176 -4.62 -4.34 -3.22
C ASP A 176 -5.17 -5.57 -2.48
N GLU A 177 -4.51 -6.00 -1.40
CA GLU A 177 -5.00 -7.09 -0.53
C GLU A 177 -6.19 -6.64 0.35
N PHE A 178 -6.38 -5.33 0.53
CA PHE A 178 -7.49 -4.72 1.26
C PHE A 178 -8.20 -3.60 0.47
N PRO A 179 -8.89 -3.90 -0.67
CA PRO A 179 -9.48 -2.90 -1.59
C PRO A 179 -10.59 -1.98 -1.03
N ASN A 180 -10.85 -2.00 0.27
CA ASN A 180 -11.88 -1.18 0.90
C ASN A 180 -11.37 -0.52 2.20
N ASP A 181 -10.07 -0.58 2.47
CA ASP A 181 -9.41 0.05 3.60
C ASP A 181 -8.20 0.86 3.16
N ALA A 182 -8.41 2.16 2.92
CA ALA A 182 -7.37 3.07 2.45
C ALA A 182 -6.17 3.29 3.41
N SER A 183 -6.11 2.57 4.53
CA SER A 183 -4.95 2.53 5.43
C SER A 183 -4.11 1.28 5.33
N GLU A 184 -4.52 0.29 4.55
CA GLU A 184 -3.83 -1.00 4.36
C GLU A 184 -3.86 -1.40 2.90
N SER A 185 -2.73 -1.81 2.33
CA SER A 185 -2.68 -2.35 0.96
C SER A 185 -1.79 -3.57 0.79
N LEU A 186 -1.12 -4.00 1.85
CA LEU A 186 -0.20 -5.13 1.86
C LEU A 186 -0.50 -6.04 3.06
N ASP A 187 -0.40 -7.34 2.85
CA ASP A 187 -0.43 -8.39 3.86
C ASP A 187 0.76 -9.32 3.59
N PHE A 188 1.92 -9.01 4.16
CA PHE A 188 3.18 -9.63 3.75
C PHE A 188 3.24 -11.12 4.09
N ASP A 189 2.60 -11.55 5.18
CA ASP A 189 2.62 -12.95 5.62
C ASP A 189 1.29 -13.71 5.39
N GLY A 190 0.24 -13.01 5.00
CA GLY A 190 -1.03 -13.58 4.55
C GLY A 190 -1.94 -14.01 5.69
N ASP A 191 -1.86 -13.34 6.85
CA ASP A 191 -2.67 -13.66 8.03
C ASP A 191 -4.03 -12.95 8.07
N GLY A 192 -4.22 -11.96 7.18
CA GLY A 192 -5.43 -11.16 7.04
C GLY A 192 -5.45 -9.87 7.86
N VAL A 193 -4.34 -9.48 8.49
CA VAL A 193 -4.12 -8.17 9.10
C VAL A 193 -3.14 -7.40 8.22
N GLY A 194 -3.48 -6.16 7.85
CA GLY A 194 -2.62 -5.36 6.98
C GLY A 194 -1.31 -4.95 7.66
N ASP A 195 -0.24 -4.83 6.88
CA ASP A 195 1.13 -4.54 7.33
C ASP A 195 1.23 -3.29 8.23
N ASN A 196 0.34 -2.29 8.09
CA ASN A 196 0.40 -1.09 8.93
C ASN A 196 -0.27 -1.27 10.31
N ALA A 197 -1.23 -2.19 10.41
CA ALA A 197 -1.93 -2.57 11.64
C ALA A 197 -1.26 -3.75 12.36
N ASP A 198 -0.51 -4.56 11.64
CA ASP A 198 0.18 -5.74 12.14
C ASP A 198 1.45 -5.36 12.93
N GLN A 199 1.52 -5.79 14.20
CA GLN A 199 2.70 -5.62 15.04
C GLN A 199 3.85 -6.59 14.67
N PHE A 200 3.54 -7.68 13.97
CA PHE A 200 4.48 -8.67 13.47
C PHE A 200 4.26 -9.00 11.98
N PRO A 201 4.53 -8.06 11.03
CA PRO A 201 4.25 -8.19 9.58
C PRO A 201 5.01 -9.28 8.80
N SER A 202 5.54 -10.29 9.47
CA SER A 202 6.28 -11.39 8.86
C SER A 202 6.06 -12.73 9.56
N ASP A 203 5.20 -12.77 10.58
CA ASP A 203 4.79 -13.98 11.27
C ASP A 203 3.27 -14.13 11.25
N ALA A 204 2.77 -14.90 10.30
CA ALA A 204 1.34 -15.11 10.11
C ALA A 204 0.59 -15.81 11.27
N ASN A 205 1.25 -16.03 12.41
CA ASN A 205 0.62 -16.53 13.63
C ASN A 205 0.53 -15.47 14.72
N GLU A 206 1.08 -14.27 14.53
CA GLU A 206 1.08 -13.19 15.51
C GLU A 206 0.72 -11.89 14.83
N SER A 207 -0.23 -11.13 15.37
CA SER A 207 -0.61 -9.83 14.82
C SER A 207 -0.78 -8.73 15.87
N VAL A 208 -0.81 -9.12 17.14
CA VAL A 208 -1.05 -8.24 18.29
C VAL A 208 0.02 -8.52 19.34
N ASP A 209 0.53 -7.45 19.95
CA ASP A 209 1.36 -7.44 21.15
C ASP A 209 0.71 -6.43 22.11
N SER A 210 -0.06 -6.97 23.04
CA SER A 210 -0.99 -6.22 23.89
C SER A 210 -0.29 -5.42 24.99
N ASP A 211 0.85 -5.89 25.49
CA ASP A 211 1.62 -5.24 26.56
C ASP A 211 2.92 -4.55 26.08
N GLY A 212 3.30 -4.77 24.82
CA GLY A 212 4.39 -4.08 24.12
C GLY A 212 5.78 -4.63 24.44
N ASP A 213 5.87 -5.91 24.80
CA ASP A 213 7.12 -6.55 25.22
C ASP A 213 7.90 -7.22 24.06
N GLY A 214 7.23 -7.38 22.91
CA GLY A 214 7.78 -7.93 21.68
C GLY A 214 7.55 -9.43 21.46
N VAL A 215 6.77 -10.09 22.31
CA VAL A 215 6.18 -11.41 22.07
C VAL A 215 4.72 -11.22 21.66
N GLY A 216 4.28 -11.91 20.61
CA GLY A 216 2.89 -11.80 20.16
C GLY A 216 1.93 -12.54 21.10
N ASP A 217 0.71 -12.03 21.21
CA ASP A 217 -0.33 -12.53 22.13
C ASP A 217 -0.60 -14.05 22.00
N ASN A 218 -0.39 -14.67 20.84
CA ASN A 218 -0.61 -16.12 20.69
C ASN A 218 0.56 -16.97 21.22
N ALA A 219 1.75 -16.39 21.34
CA ALA A 219 2.94 -17.01 21.90
C ALA A 219 3.19 -16.61 23.36
N ASP A 220 2.57 -15.53 23.82
CA ASP A 220 2.72 -15.00 25.18
C ASP A 220 1.81 -15.72 26.19
N ALA A 221 2.39 -16.26 27.25
CA ALA A 221 1.63 -16.84 28.35
C ALA A 221 0.93 -15.79 29.25
N PHE A 222 1.40 -14.54 29.20
CA PHE A 222 0.95 -13.40 29.99
C PHE A 222 0.85 -12.12 29.14
N ASP A 223 0.01 -12.17 28.09
CA ASP A 223 -0.28 -11.12 27.10
C ASP A 223 -0.65 -9.70 27.63
N GLU A 224 -0.69 -9.49 28.94
CA GLU A 224 -1.01 -8.21 29.59
C GLU A 224 0.05 -7.78 30.63
N ASP A 225 1.17 -8.51 30.77
CA ASP A 225 2.28 -8.19 31.67
C ASP A 225 3.63 -8.25 30.96
N ALA A 226 4.09 -7.09 30.50
CA ALA A 226 5.33 -6.93 29.74
C ALA A 226 6.64 -7.33 30.46
N ASN A 227 6.55 -7.89 31.67
CA ASN A 227 7.69 -8.46 32.38
C ASN A 227 7.67 -10.00 32.41
N GLU A 228 6.65 -10.66 31.89
CA GLU A 228 6.50 -12.12 31.88
C GLU A 228 6.01 -12.59 30.51
N THR A 229 6.65 -13.61 29.94
CA THR A 229 6.27 -14.15 28.61
C THR A 229 6.12 -15.67 28.58
N ILE A 230 6.75 -16.35 29.53
CA ILE A 230 6.90 -17.80 29.55
C ILE A 230 6.44 -18.29 30.91
N ASP A 231 5.59 -19.32 30.89
CA ASP A 231 5.23 -20.15 32.04
C ASP A 231 5.69 -21.58 31.73
N SER A 232 6.92 -21.89 32.15
CA SER A 232 7.62 -23.10 31.72
C SER A 232 7.01 -24.40 32.28
N ASP A 233 6.27 -24.33 33.39
CA ASP A 233 5.63 -25.49 34.02
C ASP A 233 4.10 -25.45 34.10
N GLY A 234 3.50 -24.30 33.80
CA GLY A 234 2.07 -24.12 33.65
C GLY A 234 1.34 -23.88 34.96
N ASP A 235 2.00 -23.34 35.99
CA ASP A 235 1.39 -23.09 37.31
C ASP A 235 0.69 -21.73 37.44
N GLY A 236 0.91 -20.84 36.45
CA GLY A 236 0.32 -19.51 36.37
C GLY A 236 1.17 -18.39 36.97
N VAL A 237 2.41 -18.66 37.37
CA VAL A 237 3.43 -17.65 37.72
C VAL A 237 4.48 -17.63 36.61
N GLY A 238 4.78 -16.45 36.07
CA GLY A 238 5.76 -16.34 34.99
C GLY A 238 7.18 -16.64 35.45
N ASP A 239 8.00 -17.18 34.53
CA ASP A 239 9.37 -17.63 34.79
C ASP A 239 10.27 -16.55 35.45
N ASN A 240 10.00 -15.24 35.29
CA ASN A 240 10.79 -14.19 35.93
C ASN A 240 10.39 -13.93 37.39
N ALA A 241 9.12 -14.18 37.75
CA ALA A 241 8.59 -14.07 39.10
C ALA A 241 8.72 -15.39 39.89
N ASP A 242 8.74 -16.52 39.19
CA ASP A 242 8.81 -17.85 39.77
C ASP A 242 10.23 -18.20 40.28
N GLN A 243 10.34 -18.56 41.56
CA GLN A 243 11.61 -19.06 42.14
C GLN A 243 11.96 -20.49 41.69
N PHE A 244 10.97 -21.27 41.24
CA PHE A 244 11.12 -22.63 40.71
C PHE A 244 10.41 -22.82 39.35
N PRO A 245 10.89 -22.17 38.25
CA PRO A 245 10.22 -22.14 36.93
C PRO A 245 9.96 -23.47 36.21
N TYR A 246 10.30 -24.62 36.82
CA TYR A 246 10.14 -25.94 36.23
C TYR A 246 9.45 -26.94 37.17
N ASP A 247 8.89 -26.48 38.29
CA ASP A 247 8.10 -27.28 39.23
C ASP A 247 6.76 -26.61 39.54
N ALA A 248 5.72 -27.02 38.81
CA ALA A 248 4.38 -26.45 38.92
C ALA A 248 3.65 -26.63 40.27
N ASN A 249 4.36 -27.13 41.29
CA ASN A 249 3.86 -27.19 42.66
C ASN A 249 4.55 -26.19 43.59
N GLU A 250 5.52 -25.42 43.12
CA GLU A 250 6.31 -24.50 43.93
C GLU A 250 6.58 -23.22 43.14
N SER A 251 6.20 -22.07 43.69
CA SER A 251 6.42 -20.77 43.02
C SER A 251 7.14 -19.74 43.88
N SER A 252 7.42 -20.07 45.15
CA SER A 252 7.90 -19.13 46.17
C SER A 252 8.86 -19.84 47.13
N ASP A 253 9.85 -19.08 47.60
CA ASP A 253 10.94 -19.49 48.50
C ASP A 253 11.18 -18.34 49.47
N PHE A 254 10.38 -18.26 50.54
CA PHE A 254 10.31 -17.06 51.38
C PHE A 254 11.62 -16.79 52.15
N ASP A 255 12.31 -17.83 52.60
CA ASP A 255 13.59 -17.73 53.31
C ASP A 255 14.82 -17.86 52.39
N GLY A 256 14.63 -18.31 51.14
CA GLY A 256 15.69 -18.43 50.14
C GLY A 256 16.59 -19.65 50.34
N ASP A 257 16.12 -20.70 51.02
CA ASP A 257 16.89 -21.92 51.29
C ASP A 257 16.92 -22.90 50.09
N GLY A 258 16.04 -22.68 49.11
CA GLY A 258 15.90 -23.47 47.88
C GLY A 258 14.92 -24.64 48.00
N ILE A 259 14.11 -24.71 49.06
CA ILE A 259 12.91 -25.53 49.19
C ILE A 259 11.71 -24.61 48.97
N GLY A 260 10.78 -25.00 48.10
CA GLY A 260 9.60 -24.18 47.86
C GLY A 260 8.63 -24.21 49.03
N ASP A 261 7.93 -23.09 49.27
CA ASP A 261 7.02 -22.90 50.40
C ASP A 261 5.94 -24.00 50.50
N ASN A 262 5.52 -24.67 49.41
CA ASN A 262 4.52 -25.76 49.54
C ASN A 262 5.12 -27.08 50.08
N ALA A 263 6.44 -27.25 49.98
CA ALA A 263 7.20 -28.39 50.48
C ALA A 263 7.99 -28.06 51.77
N ASP A 264 8.23 -26.78 52.05
CA ASP A 264 8.82 -26.32 53.28
C ASP A 264 7.84 -26.43 54.45
N GLY A 265 8.37 -26.64 55.66
CA GLY A 265 7.59 -26.59 56.89
C GLY A 265 8.12 -25.57 57.89
N ASP A 266 9.00 -24.66 57.47
CA ASP A 266 9.63 -23.55 58.21
C ASP A 266 9.84 -22.38 57.24
N PHE A 267 8.76 -21.67 56.90
CA PHE A 267 8.75 -20.70 55.78
C PHE A 267 9.71 -19.53 55.94
N ASP A 268 10.01 -19.10 57.16
CA ASP A 268 10.90 -17.96 57.42
C ASP A 268 12.32 -18.34 57.87
N GLY A 269 12.59 -19.64 58.02
CA GLY A 269 13.91 -20.19 58.30
C GLY A 269 14.43 -19.89 59.70
N ASP A 270 13.55 -19.60 60.66
CA ASP A 270 13.91 -19.31 62.05
C ASP A 270 14.22 -20.57 62.89
N ASN A 271 13.98 -21.76 62.31
CA ASN A 271 14.13 -23.11 62.89
C ASN A 271 12.96 -23.58 63.78
N ILE A 272 11.82 -22.90 63.73
CA ILE A 272 10.54 -23.32 64.29
C ILE A 272 9.61 -23.70 63.12
N SER A 273 8.99 -24.87 63.19
CA SER A 273 8.12 -25.30 62.09
C SER A 273 6.83 -24.48 62.09
N ASP A 274 6.27 -24.15 60.92
CA ASP A 274 5.04 -23.36 60.76
C ASP A 274 3.85 -23.86 61.60
N ASN A 275 3.80 -25.16 61.90
CA ASN A 275 2.73 -25.75 62.72
C ASN A 275 2.87 -25.44 64.23
N ASP A 276 4.10 -25.17 64.67
CA ASP A 276 4.48 -24.82 66.02
C ASP A 276 4.82 -23.31 66.15
N ASP A 277 4.73 -22.55 65.05
CA ASP A 277 5.04 -21.13 64.95
C ASP A 277 3.76 -20.25 64.97
N ALA A 278 3.74 -19.24 65.84
CA ALA A 278 2.63 -18.27 65.91
C ALA A 278 2.68 -17.22 64.79
N PHE A 279 3.85 -16.93 64.22
CA PHE A 279 4.11 -15.99 63.14
C PHE A 279 4.98 -16.62 62.03
N PRO A 280 4.44 -17.57 61.23
CA PRO A 280 5.21 -18.35 60.25
C PRO A 280 5.85 -17.57 59.08
N LEU A 281 5.84 -16.24 59.10
CA LEU A 281 6.41 -15.39 58.06
C LEU A 281 7.27 -14.26 58.66
N ASP A 282 7.51 -14.27 59.98
CA ASP A 282 8.38 -13.30 60.64
C ASP A 282 9.51 -14.07 61.35
N PRO A 283 10.71 -14.10 60.77
CA PRO A 283 11.83 -14.87 61.31
C PRO A 283 12.35 -14.36 62.67
N ASN A 284 11.72 -13.30 63.21
CA ASN A 284 12.03 -12.74 64.52
C ASN A 284 10.94 -13.03 65.56
N GLU A 285 9.85 -13.70 65.23
CA GLU A 285 8.71 -13.96 66.12
C GLU A 285 8.19 -15.38 65.93
N TRP A 286 8.08 -16.16 67.02
CA TRP A 286 7.62 -17.56 66.93
C TRP A 286 6.59 -17.94 68.00
N ASN A 287 6.49 -17.15 69.08
CA ASN A 287 5.55 -17.37 70.18
C ASN A 287 4.63 -16.16 70.34
N ASP A 288 3.36 -16.43 70.64
CA ASP A 288 2.36 -15.47 71.12
C ASP A 288 1.75 -16.07 72.41
N THR A 289 2.34 -15.73 73.56
CA THR A 289 2.04 -16.41 74.83
C THR A 289 0.64 -16.06 75.36
N ASP A 290 0.09 -14.89 75.06
CA ASP A 290 -1.20 -14.43 75.57
C ASP A 290 -2.29 -14.28 74.49
N GLY A 291 -1.94 -14.39 73.21
CA GLY A 291 -2.87 -14.47 72.09
C GLY A 291 -3.31 -13.10 71.57
N ASP A 292 -2.48 -12.07 71.73
CA ASP A 292 -2.80 -10.69 71.36
C ASP A 292 -2.33 -10.30 69.95
N THR A 293 -1.70 -11.23 69.22
CA THR A 293 -1.15 -11.08 67.86
C THR A 293 0.13 -10.26 67.75
N VAL A 294 0.78 -9.92 68.87
CA VAL A 294 2.15 -9.40 68.92
C VAL A 294 3.06 -10.51 69.42
N GLY A 295 4.21 -10.70 68.76
CA GLY A 295 5.10 -11.78 69.13
C GLY A 295 5.88 -11.48 70.41
N ASP A 296 6.14 -12.52 71.20
CA ASP A 296 6.81 -12.44 72.50
C ASP A 296 8.17 -11.71 72.44
N ASN A 297 8.85 -11.65 71.29
CA ASN A 297 10.15 -10.97 71.18
C ASN A 297 10.03 -9.45 71.02
N SER A 298 8.91 -8.96 70.49
CA SER A 298 8.59 -7.54 70.33
C SER A 298 7.61 -7.02 71.37
N ASP A 299 6.86 -7.90 72.04
CA ASP A 299 5.92 -7.56 73.09
C ASP A 299 6.62 -7.17 74.41
N ALA A 300 6.31 -5.98 74.92
CA ALA A 300 6.78 -5.50 76.22
C ALA A 300 6.14 -6.25 77.41
N PHE A 301 4.92 -6.79 77.22
CA PHE A 301 4.18 -7.58 78.21
C PHE A 301 3.65 -8.90 77.62
N PRO A 302 4.52 -9.89 77.33
CA PRO A 302 4.18 -11.18 76.68
C PRO A 302 3.22 -12.13 77.44
N SER A 303 2.49 -11.64 78.44
CA SER A 303 1.55 -12.43 79.23
C SER A 303 0.27 -11.66 79.57
N ASP A 304 0.12 -10.43 79.08
CA ASP A 304 -1.07 -9.61 79.21
C ASP A 304 -1.59 -9.18 77.84
N ALA A 305 -2.58 -9.92 77.33
CA ALA A 305 -3.16 -9.67 76.01
C ALA A 305 -3.88 -8.32 75.83
N ASN A 306 -3.83 -7.41 76.81
CA ASN A 306 -4.32 -6.05 76.71
C ASN A 306 -3.18 -5.02 76.68
N GLU A 307 -1.92 -5.42 76.79
CA GLU A 307 -0.76 -4.54 76.82
C GLU A 307 0.33 -5.12 75.94
N SER A 308 0.73 -4.39 74.88
CA SER A 308 1.76 -4.87 73.96
C SER A 308 2.95 -3.91 73.84
N SER A 309 2.90 -2.77 74.53
CA SER A 309 3.84 -1.66 74.36
C SER A 309 4.04 -0.91 75.67
N ASP A 310 5.27 -0.47 75.90
CA ASP A 310 5.73 0.35 77.03
C ASP A 310 6.63 1.44 76.46
N LEU A 311 6.01 2.53 76.00
CA LEU A 311 6.70 3.54 75.19
C LEU A 311 7.78 4.29 75.97
N ASP A 312 7.62 4.44 77.29
CA ASP A 312 8.57 5.17 78.13
C ASP A 312 9.41 4.29 79.07
N GLY A 313 9.09 2.99 79.17
CA GLY A 313 9.87 1.99 79.86
C GLY A 313 9.66 1.99 81.38
N ASP A 314 8.52 2.48 81.87
CA ASP A 314 8.21 2.55 83.31
C ASP A 314 7.66 1.23 83.90
N GLY A 315 7.28 0.30 83.03
CA GLY A 315 6.75 -1.01 83.39
C GLY A 315 5.23 -1.08 83.56
N VAL A 316 4.49 -0.02 83.20
CA VAL A 316 3.04 0.00 82.99
C VAL A 316 2.79 0.06 81.48
N GLY A 317 1.90 -0.80 80.97
CA GLY A 317 1.63 -0.82 79.53
C GLY A 317 0.85 0.40 79.08
N ASP A 318 1.07 0.81 77.82
CA ASP A 318 0.50 2.02 77.21
C ASP A 318 -1.04 2.09 77.32
N ASN A 319 -1.76 0.96 77.41
CA ASN A 319 -3.23 0.97 77.56
C ASN A 319 -3.70 1.14 79.00
N ALA A 320 -2.85 0.82 79.98
CA ALA A 320 -3.08 0.99 81.42
C ALA A 320 -2.45 2.29 81.98
N ASP A 321 -1.54 2.89 81.22
CA ASP A 321 -0.85 4.11 81.56
C ASP A 321 -1.64 5.36 81.12
N GLU A 322 -2.01 6.22 82.07
CA GLU A 322 -2.66 7.51 81.78
C GLU A 322 -1.67 8.54 81.20
N PHE A 323 -0.36 8.32 81.34
CA PHE A 323 0.73 9.12 80.79
C PHE A 323 1.80 8.29 80.04
N PRO A 324 1.47 7.63 78.90
CA PRO A 324 2.36 6.69 78.18
C PRO A 324 3.67 7.25 77.60
N ASN A 325 4.07 8.48 77.93
CA ASN A 325 5.29 9.10 77.45
C ASN A 325 6.12 9.72 78.60
N ASP A 326 5.70 9.56 79.86
CA ASP A 326 6.41 10.07 81.03
C ASP A 326 6.67 8.95 82.03
N ALA A 327 7.87 8.37 81.97
CA ALA A 327 8.26 7.24 82.80
C ALA A 327 8.30 7.49 84.33
N ASN A 328 7.86 8.67 84.80
CA ASN A 328 7.70 8.99 86.21
C ASN A 328 6.23 9.05 86.66
N GLU A 329 5.26 8.95 85.76
CA GLU A 329 3.83 9.07 86.04
C GLU A 329 3.07 7.99 85.29
N SER A 330 2.23 7.22 85.98
CA SER A 330 1.38 6.21 85.32
C SER A 330 -0.04 6.10 85.85
N SER A 331 -0.46 7.04 86.70
CA SER A 331 -1.81 7.07 87.26
C SER A 331 -2.26 8.51 87.51
N ASP A 332 -3.54 8.78 87.27
CA ASP A 332 -4.23 10.02 87.60
C ASP A 332 -5.55 9.66 88.32
N LEU A 333 -5.50 9.57 89.64
CA LEU A 333 -6.61 9.00 90.41
C LEU A 333 -7.86 9.90 90.42
N ASP A 334 -7.69 11.21 90.27
CA ASP A 334 -8.80 12.17 90.32
C ASP A 334 -9.14 12.82 88.96
N GLY A 335 -8.34 12.59 87.94
CA GLY A 335 -8.58 12.97 86.55
C GLY A 335 -8.29 14.44 86.25
N ASP A 336 -7.40 15.10 87.00
CA ASP A 336 -7.05 16.51 86.81
C ASP A 336 -5.97 16.74 85.73
N GLY A 337 -5.35 15.66 85.24
CA GLY A 337 -4.31 15.66 84.22
C GLY A 337 -2.88 15.88 84.75
N VAL A 338 -2.67 15.86 86.06
CA VAL A 338 -1.36 15.79 86.72
C VAL A 338 -1.19 14.39 87.31
N GLY A 339 -0.09 13.71 87.00
CA GLY A 339 0.13 12.36 87.52
C GLY A 339 0.29 12.32 89.04
N ASP A 340 -0.15 11.22 89.66
CA ASP A 340 -0.19 11.00 91.10
C ASP A 340 1.18 11.21 91.80
N ASN A 341 2.32 11.04 91.11
CA ASN A 341 3.66 11.25 91.71
C ASN A 341 4.08 12.73 91.70
N ALA A 342 3.52 13.55 90.82
CA ALA A 342 3.71 15.00 90.73
C ALA A 342 2.63 15.78 91.48
N ASP A 343 1.48 15.16 91.78
CA ASP A 343 0.36 15.75 92.49
C ASP A 343 0.55 15.69 94.04
N GLU A 344 0.53 16.86 94.70
CA GLU A 344 0.56 16.93 96.16
C GLU A 344 -0.75 16.47 96.82
N PHE A 345 -1.88 16.46 96.08
CA PHE A 345 -3.19 16.01 96.52
C PHE A 345 -3.89 15.04 95.52
N PRO A 346 -3.40 13.80 95.34
CA PRO A 346 -3.86 12.82 94.32
C PRO A 346 -5.31 12.29 94.44
N ASN A 347 -6.19 12.95 95.18
CA ASN A 347 -7.60 12.57 95.35
C ASN A 347 -8.53 13.80 95.30
N ASP A 348 -8.02 14.99 94.95
CA ASP A 348 -8.77 16.22 94.82
C ASP A 348 -8.49 16.90 93.47
N ALA A 349 -9.35 16.60 92.49
CA ALA A 349 -9.27 17.09 91.13
C ALA A 349 -9.31 18.62 90.94
N ASN A 350 -9.30 19.41 92.02
CA ASN A 350 -9.29 20.87 92.00
C ASN A 350 -7.99 21.48 92.53
N GLU A 351 -7.03 20.68 93.02
CA GLU A 351 -5.83 21.19 93.69
C GLU A 351 -4.64 20.24 93.52
N SER A 352 -3.70 20.57 92.63
CA SER A 352 -2.49 19.74 92.42
C SER A 352 -1.21 20.24 93.12
N ALA A 353 -1.24 21.44 93.72
CA ALA A 353 -0.13 22.01 94.51
C ALA A 353 -0.57 23.18 95.41
N ASP A 354 0.04 23.34 96.59
CA ASP A 354 -0.17 24.50 97.47
C ASP A 354 0.46 25.79 96.86
N LEU A 355 -0.37 26.81 96.55
CA LEU A 355 0.05 28.12 96.00
C LEU A 355 0.78 29.06 96.98
#